data_AF-A0AA92EU71-F1
#
_entry.id   AF-A0AA92EU71-F1
#
_cell.length_a   1.000
_cell.length_b   1.000
_cell.length_c   1.000
_cell.angle_alpha   90.00
_cell.angle_beta   90.00
_cell.angle_gamma   90.00
#
_symmetry.space_group_name_H-M   'P 1'
#
loop_
_entity.id
_entity.type
_entity.pdbx_description
1 polymer ?
#
loop_
_entity_poly.entity_id
_entity_poly.type
_entity_poly.pdbx_seq_one_letter_code
_entity_poly.pdbx_strand_id
1 'polypeptide(L)'
;MKYKTALAIPFITIALVGCEKLIEPKDKGMTEIKKIEQRWLDGTQLAGATARVALSSQVANLQSIKRDLDEVVVGKCLEEAKANLGESMEMTIKGFLEFMGDREYTAERTLEKGVEKFGKYKKARNKCSI
;
A
#
# COMPACT_ATOMS: atom_id res chain seq x y z
N MET A 1 28.75 -19.28 64.65
CA MET A 1 28.58 -19.78 63.28
C MET A 1 27.18 -19.37 62.78
N LYS A 2 27.14 -18.64 61.65
CA LYS A 2 26.03 -18.52 60.68
C LYS A 2 24.78 -17.69 61.06
N TYR A 3 24.90 -16.40 60.71
CA TYR A 3 23.92 -15.42 60.22
C TYR A 3 22.66 -15.99 59.54
N LYS A 4 21.52 -15.28 59.67
CA LYS A 4 21.00 -14.37 58.62
C LYS A 4 19.67 -13.73 59.04
N THR A 5 19.71 -12.40 59.17
CA THR A 5 18.56 -11.50 59.21
C THR A 5 17.77 -11.59 57.90
N ALA A 6 16.48 -11.90 58.00
CA ALA A 6 15.55 -11.84 56.88
C ALA A 6 15.19 -10.38 56.60
N LEU A 7 15.94 -9.74 55.70
CA LEU A 7 15.64 -8.43 55.15
C LEU A 7 14.45 -8.57 54.19
N ALA A 8 13.27 -8.15 54.62
CA ALA A 8 12.12 -7.97 53.72
C ALA A 8 12.43 -6.80 52.77
N ILE A 9 12.83 -7.13 51.54
CA ILE A 9 12.98 -6.18 50.45
C ILE A 9 11.57 -5.92 49.90
N PRO A 10 11.00 -4.70 50.03
CA PRO A 10 9.78 -4.38 49.31
C PRO A 10 10.14 -4.37 47.82
N PHE A 11 9.67 -5.37 47.08
CA PHE A 11 9.61 -5.30 45.63
C PHE A 11 8.68 -4.14 45.29
N ILE A 12 9.27 -2.97 45.03
CA ILE A 12 8.60 -1.87 44.35
C ILE A 12 8.27 -2.40 42.96
N THR A 13 7.06 -2.94 42.79
CA THR A 13 6.48 -3.14 41.47
C THR A 13 6.24 -1.75 40.90
N ILE A 14 7.26 -1.23 40.20
CA ILE A 14 7.07 -0.10 39.29
C ILE A 14 6.11 -0.65 38.23
N ALA A 15 4.84 -0.32 38.38
CA ALA A 15 3.88 -0.40 37.30
C ALA A 15 4.38 0.57 36.22
N LEU A 16 5.18 0.07 35.29
CA LEU A 16 5.38 0.72 34.01
C LEU A 16 4.03 0.64 33.29
N VAL A 17 3.14 1.58 33.61
CA VAL A 17 2.10 2.05 32.69
C VAL A 17 2.83 2.80 31.58
N GLY A 18 3.63 2.06 30.82
CA GLY A 18 4.22 2.50 29.58
C GLY A 18 3.19 2.27 28.50
N CYS A 19 2.22 3.19 28.39
CA CYS A 19 1.62 3.47 27.10
C CYS A 19 2.69 4.23 26.29
N GLU A 20 3.79 3.54 25.95
CA GLU A 20 4.67 3.96 24.87
C GLU A 20 3.76 3.94 23.65
N LYS A 21 3.32 5.13 23.22
CA LYS A 21 2.98 5.29 21.81
C LYS A 21 4.17 4.70 21.07
N LEU A 22 3.98 3.53 20.47
CA LEU A 22 4.89 2.96 19.50
C LEU A 22 5.03 4.03 18.42
N ILE A 23 6.10 4.84 18.50
CA ILE A 23 6.41 5.82 17.46
C ILE A 23 6.94 4.99 16.31
N GLU A 24 6.01 4.48 15.53
CA GLU A 24 6.33 3.73 14.34
C GLU A 24 7.00 4.67 13.33
N PRO A 25 8.09 4.24 12.66
CA PRO A 25 8.74 5.06 11.64
C PRO A 25 7.75 5.53 10.59
N LYS A 26 7.78 6.83 10.24
CA LYS A 26 6.86 7.42 9.25
C LYS A 26 6.95 6.75 7.88
N ASP A 27 8.07 6.10 7.58
CA ASP A 27 8.39 5.44 6.34
C ASP A 27 8.22 3.91 6.39
N LYS A 28 7.64 3.33 7.46
CA LYS A 28 7.39 1.89 7.52
C LYS A 28 6.53 1.44 6.34
N GLY A 29 7.08 0.56 5.50
CA GLY A 29 6.43 0.05 4.29
C GLY A 29 6.68 0.90 3.03
N MET A 30 7.45 1.99 3.11
CA MET A 30 7.78 2.85 1.97
C MET A 30 8.49 2.10 0.84
N THR A 31 9.48 1.27 1.19
CA THR A 31 10.24 0.48 0.20
C THR A 31 9.33 -0.49 -0.55
N GLU A 32 8.44 -1.18 0.16
CA GLU A 32 7.53 -2.15 -0.45
C GLU A 32 6.47 -1.46 -1.33
N ILE A 33 5.89 -0.34 -0.87
CA ILE A 33 5.01 0.49 -1.71
C ILE A 33 5.72 0.93 -3.00
N LYS A 34 6.98 1.39 -2.92
CA LYS A 34 7.74 1.84 -4.11
C LYS A 34 8.00 0.70 -5.10
N LYS A 35 8.29 -0.52 -4.60
CA LYS A 35 8.43 -1.71 -5.47
C LYS A 35 7.11 -2.03 -6.17
N ILE A 36 5.99 -1.97 -5.44
CA ILE A 36 4.66 -2.16 -6.04
C ILE A 36 4.37 -1.10 -7.10
N GLU A 37 4.64 0.18 -6.79
CA GLU A 37 4.46 1.27 -7.74
C GLU A 37 5.27 1.07 -9.02
N GLN A 38 6.54 0.67 -8.91
CA GLN A 38 7.37 0.44 -10.08
C GLN A 38 6.80 -0.67 -10.96
N ARG A 39 6.51 -1.84 -10.37
CA ARG A 39 5.90 -2.97 -11.09
C ARG A 39 4.56 -2.57 -11.72
N TRP A 40 3.79 -1.74 -11.03
CA TRP A 40 2.52 -1.23 -11.51
C TRP A 40 2.67 -0.30 -12.71
N LEU A 41 3.63 0.64 -12.67
CA LEU A 41 3.92 1.53 -13.79
C LEU A 41 4.39 0.75 -15.02
N ASP A 42 5.30 -0.21 -14.84
CA ASP A 42 5.80 -1.07 -15.91
C ASP A 42 4.65 -1.90 -16.52
N GLY A 43 3.81 -2.52 -15.67
CA GLY A 43 2.67 -3.32 -16.09
C GLY A 43 1.60 -2.50 -16.82
N THR A 44 1.29 -1.30 -16.34
CA THR A 44 0.27 -0.43 -16.95
C THR A 44 0.75 0.15 -18.28
N GLN A 45 2.05 0.45 -18.41
CA GLN A 45 2.64 0.82 -19.70
C GLN A 45 2.49 -0.32 -20.72
N LEU A 46 2.83 -1.55 -20.33
CA LEU A 46 2.71 -2.70 -21.21
C LEU A 46 1.25 -2.99 -21.60
N ALA A 47 0.33 -2.91 -20.63
CA ALA A 47 -1.11 -3.05 -20.88
C ALA A 47 -1.63 -1.96 -21.84
N GLY A 48 -1.25 -0.70 -21.64
CA GLY A 48 -1.64 0.42 -22.51
C GLY A 48 -1.12 0.31 -23.95
N ALA A 49 -0.03 -0.43 -24.18
CA ALA A 49 0.52 -0.70 -25.50
C ALA A 49 0.01 -2.02 -26.13
N THR A 50 -0.77 -2.82 -25.40
CA THR A 50 -1.21 -4.14 -25.84
C THR A 50 -2.56 -4.07 -26.57
N ALA A 51 -2.65 -4.72 -27.73
CA ALA A 51 -3.89 -4.82 -28.48
C ALA A 51 -4.98 -5.55 -27.66
N ARG A 52 -6.25 -5.14 -27.84
CA ARG A 52 -7.41 -5.65 -27.11
C ARG A 52 -7.45 -7.19 -26.99
N VAL A 53 -7.16 -7.89 -28.09
CA VAL A 53 -7.19 -9.36 -28.18
C VAL A 53 -6.16 -10.08 -27.30
N ALA A 54 -5.06 -9.40 -26.94
CA ALA A 54 -3.97 -9.95 -26.13
C ALA A 54 -3.93 -9.39 -24.70
N LEU A 55 -4.83 -8.45 -24.37
CA LEU A 55 -4.80 -7.64 -23.16
C LEU A 55 -5.12 -8.45 -21.88
N SER A 56 -5.80 -9.59 -22.00
CA SER A 56 -6.20 -10.44 -20.88
C SER A 56 -5.03 -10.86 -19.99
N SER A 57 -3.89 -11.22 -20.59
CA SER A 57 -2.68 -11.61 -19.86
C SER A 57 -2.09 -10.46 -19.03
N GLN A 58 -2.11 -9.25 -19.59
CA GLN A 58 -1.62 -8.05 -18.91
C GLN A 58 -2.54 -7.65 -17.76
N VAL A 59 -3.85 -7.73 -17.95
CA VAL A 59 -4.82 -7.48 -16.88
C VAL A 59 -4.67 -8.47 -15.73
N ALA A 60 -4.43 -9.75 -16.01
CA ALA A 60 -4.16 -10.75 -14.98
C ALA A 60 -2.89 -10.43 -14.16
N ASN A 61 -1.83 -9.96 -14.83
CA ASN A 61 -0.61 -9.49 -14.17
C ASN A 61 -0.88 -8.27 -13.28
N LEU A 62 -1.62 -7.27 -13.77
CA LEU A 62 -2.02 -6.10 -12.98
C LEU A 62 -2.84 -6.48 -11.75
N GLN A 63 -3.79 -7.42 -11.90
CA GLN A 63 -4.55 -7.95 -10.77
C GLN A 63 -3.65 -8.65 -9.73
N SER A 64 -2.58 -9.31 -10.17
CA SER A 64 -1.60 -9.88 -9.25
C SER A 64 -0.85 -8.82 -8.46
N ILE A 65 -0.36 -7.78 -9.13
CA ILE A 65 0.35 -6.67 -8.47
C ILE A 65 -0.54 -5.97 -7.43
N LYS A 66 -1.85 -5.82 -7.71
CA LYS A 66 -2.80 -5.28 -6.73
C LYS A 66 -2.95 -6.20 -5.51
N ARG A 67 -3.05 -7.52 -5.69
CA ARG A 67 -3.09 -8.43 -4.54
C ARG A 67 -1.81 -8.32 -3.69
N ASP A 68 -0.66 -8.19 -4.33
CA ASP A 68 0.60 -7.97 -3.61
C ASP A 68 0.59 -6.66 -2.81
N LEU A 69 -0.05 -5.59 -3.32
CA LEU A 69 -0.25 -4.35 -2.54
C LEU A 69 -1.07 -4.61 -1.26
N ASP A 70 -2.11 -5.44 -1.35
CA ASP A 70 -3.00 -5.72 -0.22
C ASP A 70 -2.23 -6.36 0.94
N GLU A 71 -1.19 -7.14 0.63
CA GLU A 71 -0.29 -7.77 1.60
C GLU A 71 0.74 -6.81 2.22
N VAL A 72 1.00 -5.64 1.62
CA VAL A 72 1.99 -4.69 2.14
C VAL A 72 1.51 -4.10 3.47
N VAL A 73 2.23 -4.40 4.55
CA VAL A 73 2.02 -3.73 5.85
C VAL A 73 2.70 -2.38 5.84
N VAL A 74 1.93 -1.33 6.12
CA VAL A 74 2.39 0.06 6.11
C VAL A 74 2.15 0.69 7.46
N GLY A 75 2.90 1.75 7.72
CA GLY A 75 2.64 2.58 8.86
C GLY A 75 1.54 3.60 8.70
N LYS A 76 1.12 4.16 9.83
CA LYS A 76 -0.02 5.11 9.89
C LYS A 76 0.12 6.27 8.91
N CYS A 77 1.34 6.76 8.66
CA CYS A 77 1.56 7.82 7.67
C CYS A 77 1.16 7.37 6.25
N LEU A 78 1.50 6.14 5.89
CA LEU A 78 1.36 5.59 4.54
C LEU A 78 0.02 4.91 4.29
N GLU A 79 -0.89 4.81 5.27
CA GLU A 79 -2.24 4.24 5.09
C GLU A 79 -3.02 4.95 3.97
N GLU A 80 -3.03 6.29 3.96
CA GLU A 80 -3.69 7.07 2.91
C GLU A 80 -3.03 6.84 1.54
N ALA A 81 -1.71 6.69 1.51
CA ALA A 81 -0.97 6.40 0.28
C ALA A 81 -1.34 5.01 -0.26
N LYS A 82 -1.31 3.97 0.58
CA LYS A 82 -1.71 2.61 0.23
C LYS A 82 -3.14 2.57 -0.30
N ALA A 83 -4.08 3.23 0.38
CA ALA A 83 -5.48 3.29 -0.02
C ALA A 83 -5.66 3.93 -1.41
N ASN A 84 -5.08 5.11 -1.64
CA ASN A 84 -5.19 5.79 -2.94
C ASN A 84 -4.49 5.00 -4.07
N LEU A 85 -3.39 4.31 -3.78
CA LEU A 85 -2.74 3.44 -4.76
C LEU A 85 -3.65 2.25 -5.08
N GLY A 86 -4.24 1.60 -4.08
CA GLY A 86 -5.17 0.49 -4.28
C GLY A 86 -6.38 0.88 -5.12
N GLU A 87 -7.01 2.02 -4.82
CA GLU A 87 -8.14 2.53 -5.59
C GLU A 87 -7.75 2.90 -7.03
N SER A 88 -6.55 3.47 -7.21
CA SER A 88 -5.99 3.73 -8.55
C SER A 88 -5.87 2.43 -9.34
N MET A 89 -5.30 1.40 -8.74
CA MET A 89 -5.12 0.09 -9.36
C MET A 89 -6.45 -0.56 -9.76
N GLU A 90 -7.44 -0.51 -8.87
CA GLU A 90 -8.78 -1.06 -9.12
C GLU A 90 -9.48 -0.35 -10.29
N MET A 91 -9.45 0.98 -10.30
CA MET A 91 -10.03 1.76 -11.39
C MET A 91 -9.32 1.48 -12.70
N THR A 92 -7.99 1.43 -12.73
CA THR A 92 -7.25 1.13 -13.96
C THR A 92 -7.53 -0.28 -14.48
N ILE A 93 -7.56 -1.30 -13.61
CA ILE A 93 -7.94 -2.68 -13.99
C ILE A 93 -9.37 -2.69 -14.56
N LYS A 94 -10.31 -2.02 -13.90
CA LYS A 94 -11.69 -1.92 -14.36
C LYS A 94 -11.79 -1.23 -15.72
N GLY A 95 -11.02 -0.15 -15.93
CA GLY A 95 -10.95 0.55 -17.21
C GLY A 95 -10.45 -0.35 -18.35
N PHE A 96 -9.42 -1.16 -18.10
CA PHE A 96 -8.97 -2.15 -19.09
C PHE A 96 -10.03 -3.24 -19.35
N LEU A 97 -10.72 -3.74 -18.32
CA LEU A 97 -11.81 -4.70 -18.50
C LEU A 97 -13.00 -4.11 -19.27
N GLU A 98 -13.31 -2.83 -19.07
CA GLU A 98 -14.32 -2.10 -19.83
C GLU A 98 -13.90 -1.94 -21.29
N PHE A 99 -12.63 -1.60 -21.55
CA PHE A 99 -12.08 -1.52 -22.90
C PHE A 99 -12.08 -2.87 -23.62
N MET A 100 -11.79 -3.97 -22.91
CA MET A 100 -11.88 -5.32 -23.46
C MET A 100 -13.30 -5.73 -23.82
N GLY A 101 -14.30 -5.16 -23.16
CA GLY A 101 -15.72 -5.42 -23.40
C GLY A 101 -16.40 -4.37 -24.28
N ASP A 102 -15.66 -3.68 -25.16
CA ASP A 102 -16.17 -2.70 -26.12
C ASP A 102 -17.00 -1.56 -25.48
N ARG A 103 -16.55 -1.06 -24.32
CA ARG A 103 -17.14 0.07 -23.59
C ARG A 103 -16.18 1.26 -23.49
N GLU A 104 -15.65 1.74 -24.61
CA GLU A 104 -14.56 2.71 -24.69
C GLU A 104 -14.82 3.99 -23.89
N TYR A 105 -15.99 4.60 -24.03
CA TYR A 105 -16.33 5.82 -23.30
C TYR A 105 -16.40 5.63 -21.77
N THR A 106 -16.77 4.43 -21.32
CA THR A 106 -16.76 4.11 -19.89
C THR A 106 -15.34 3.82 -19.43
N ALA A 107 -14.59 3.06 -20.23
CA ALA A 107 -13.20 2.73 -19.99
C ALA A 107 -12.34 3.98 -19.80
N GLU A 108 -12.45 4.96 -20.70
CA GLU A 108 -11.69 6.22 -20.64
C GLU A 108 -11.93 6.95 -19.31
N ARG A 109 -13.20 7.18 -18.94
CA ARG A 109 -13.55 7.86 -17.68
C ARG A 109 -13.13 7.06 -16.45
N THR A 110 -13.16 5.74 -16.51
CA THR A 110 -12.70 4.88 -15.41
C THR A 110 -11.17 4.95 -15.28
N LEU A 111 -10.43 4.95 -16.40
CA LEU A 111 -8.97 5.13 -16.42
C LEU A 111 -8.57 6.51 -15.87
N GLU A 112 -9.29 7.58 -16.24
CA GLU A 112 -9.05 8.93 -15.71
C GLU A 112 -9.17 8.99 -14.18
N LYS A 113 -10.19 8.33 -13.60
CA LYS A 113 -10.32 8.20 -12.14
C LYS A 113 -9.14 7.46 -11.52
N GLY A 114 -8.63 6.43 -12.20
CA GLY A 114 -7.41 5.73 -11.81
C GLY A 114 -6.21 6.68 -11.75
N VAL A 115 -6.04 7.54 -12.76
CA VAL A 115 -4.98 8.57 -12.80
C VAL A 115 -5.13 9.59 -11.68
N GLU A 116 -6.35 10.06 -11.42
CA GLU A 116 -6.64 11.00 -10.32
C GLU A 116 -6.21 10.40 -8.96
N LYS A 117 -6.60 9.14 -8.71
CA LYS A 117 -6.22 8.41 -7.49
C LYS A 117 -4.73 8.18 -7.39
N PHE A 118 -4.04 7.90 -8.51
CA PHE A 118 -2.59 7.81 -8.53
C PHE A 118 -1.92 9.16 -8.17
N GLY A 119 -2.50 10.27 -8.61
CA GLY A 119 -2.09 11.62 -8.20
C GLY A 119 -2.21 11.84 -6.69
N LYS A 120 -3.31 11.40 -6.08
CA LYS A 120 -3.53 11.45 -4.63
C LYS A 120 -2.54 10.56 -3.88
N TYR A 121 -2.28 9.35 -4.38
CA TYR A 121 -1.23 8.46 -3.88
C TYR A 121 0.12 9.15 -3.82
N LYS A 122 0.59 9.75 -4.93
CA LYS A 122 1.88 10.45 -4.97
C LYS A 122 1.97 11.57 -3.93
N LYS A 123 0.89 12.36 -3.78
CA LYS A 123 0.82 13.42 -2.77
C LYS A 123 0.91 12.86 -1.35
N ALA A 124 0.14 11.82 -1.03
CA ALA A 124 0.14 11.20 0.29
C ALA A 124 1.50 10.56 0.62
N ARG A 125 2.06 9.78 -0.30
CA ARG A 125 3.39 9.16 -0.17
C ARG A 125 4.49 10.18 0.09
N ASN A 126 4.50 11.29 -0.66
CA ASN A 126 5.53 12.31 -0.54
C ASN A 126 5.50 13.01 0.83
N LYS A 127 4.34 13.13 1.48
CA LYS A 127 4.25 13.66 2.87
C LYS A 127 4.93 12.76 3.90
N CYS A 128 5.16 11.48 3.57
CA CYS A 128 5.77 10.48 4.43
C CYS A 128 7.24 10.19 4.09
N SER A 129 7.76 10.79 3.01
CA SER A 129 9.19 10.74 2.69
C SER A 129 9.88 11.83 3.51
N ILE A 130 10.77 11.41 4.42
CA ILE A 130 11.64 12.30 5.21
C ILE A 130 12.70 12.90 4.31
#